data_AF-A0A512B289-F1
#
_entry.id   AF-A0A512B289-F1
#
_cell.length_a   1.000
_cell.length_b   1.000
_cell.length_c   1.000
_cell.angle_alpha   90.00
_cell.angle_beta   90.00
_cell.angle_gamma   90.00
#
_symmetry.space_group_name_H-M   'P 1'
#
loop_
_entity.id
_entity.type
_entity.pdbx_description
1 polymer ?
#
loop_
_entity_poly.entity_id
_entity_poly.type
_entity_poly.pdbx_seq_one_letter_code
_entity_poly.pdbx_strand_id
1 'polypeptide(L)'
;MNSEIFTNLRALKNTLDCEVNDGPNGVESVKDKCLEALVLIKQLSFNDSSPHVQLATRHSIQYLHKALTEIDIFYASYNKARKTRNALKDICAPAHAGLEIILNLNYQ
;
A
#
# COMPACT_ATOMS: atom_id res chain seq x y z
N MET A 1 13.29 -6.64 15.77
CA MET A 1 12.37 -7.24 14.79
C MET A 1 11.46 -6.17 14.16
N ASN A 2 10.57 -5.51 14.91
CA ASN A 2 9.70 -4.47 14.32
C ASN A 2 10.44 -3.26 13.73
N SER A 3 11.57 -2.84 14.31
CA SER A 3 12.35 -1.68 13.80
C SER A 3 12.83 -1.88 12.36
N GLU A 4 13.23 -3.09 11.99
CA GLU A 4 13.62 -3.43 10.61
C GLU A 4 12.40 -3.43 9.69
N ILE A 5 11.29 -4.01 10.14
CA ILE A 5 10.02 -4.02 9.39
C ILE A 5 9.54 -2.59 9.11
N PHE A 6 9.58 -1.69 10.09
CA PHE A 6 9.23 -0.28 9.91
C PHE A 6 10.18 0.47 8.97
N THR A 7 11.47 0.10 8.98
CA THR A 7 12.45 0.65 8.03
C THR A 7 12.12 0.24 6.60
N ASN A 8 11.78 -1.03 6.38
CA ASN A 8 11.37 -1.55 5.08
C ASN A 8 10.04 -0.93 4.61
N LEU A 9 9.05 -0.80 5.48
CA LEU A 9 7.78 -0.11 5.16
C LEU A 9 8.00 1.36 4.78
N ARG A 10 8.96 2.04 5.41
CA ARG A 10 9.32 3.44 5.08
C ARG A 10 10.01 3.51 3.71
N ALA A 11 10.89 2.57 3.41
CA ALA A 11 11.51 2.46 2.08
C ALA A 11 10.46 2.18 0.99
N LEU A 12 9.50 1.29 1.25
CA LEU A 12 8.38 1.03 0.35
C LEU A 12 7.55 2.30 0.10
N LYS A 13 7.20 3.04 1.17
CA LYS A 13 6.48 4.31 1.04
C LYS A 13 7.25 5.33 0.17
N ASN A 14 8.56 5.47 0.41
CA ASN A 14 9.40 6.44 -0.31
C ASN A 14 9.62 6.08 -1.77
N THR A 15 9.60 4.79 -2.10
CA THR A 15 9.74 4.31 -3.47
C THR A 15 8.40 4.11 -4.17
N LEU A 16 7.27 4.26 -3.47
CA LEU A 16 5.95 4.18 -4.07
C LEU A 16 5.81 5.35 -5.04
N ASP A 17 6.10 5.07 -6.30
CA ASP A 17 6.18 6.07 -7.35
C ASP A 17 4.81 6.16 -8.04
N CYS A 18 4.25 7.36 -7.98
CA CYS A 18 2.92 7.68 -8.49
C CYS A 18 2.97 8.71 -9.62
N GLU A 19 4.18 9.15 -9.97
CA GLU A 19 4.43 10.13 -11.04
C GLU A 19 5.07 9.47 -12.26
N VAL A 20 5.65 8.28 -12.10
CA VAL A 20 6.37 7.57 -13.16
C VAL A 20 5.56 6.41 -13.71
N ASN A 21 5.14 6.57 -14.97
CA ASN A 21 4.48 5.61 -15.86
C ASN A 21 2.96 5.45 -15.72
N ASP A 22 2.20 6.21 -16.52
CA ASP A 22 0.81 5.94 -16.93
C ASP A 22 0.69 4.66 -17.77
N GLY A 23 1.20 3.53 -17.25
CA GLY A 23 1.31 2.28 -17.97
C GLY A 23 1.32 1.05 -17.06
N PRO A 24 1.11 -0.15 -17.63
CA PRO A 24 0.96 -1.39 -16.88
C PRO A 24 2.17 -1.72 -15.99
N ASN A 25 3.38 -1.32 -16.39
CA ASN A 25 4.61 -1.56 -15.62
C ASN A 25 4.65 -0.74 -14.31
N GLY A 26 4.13 0.50 -14.32
CA GLY A 26 4.05 1.32 -13.11
C GLY A 26 3.04 0.73 -12.12
N VAL A 27 1.90 0.29 -12.64
CA VAL A 27 0.85 -0.38 -11.86
C VAL A 27 1.33 -1.70 -11.26
N GLU A 28 2.09 -2.49 -12.00
CA GLU A 28 2.68 -3.74 -11.51
C GLU A 28 3.68 -3.49 -10.36
N SER A 29 4.54 -2.49 -10.50
CA SER A 29 5.46 -2.07 -9.43
C SER A 29 4.72 -1.67 -8.14
N VAL A 30 3.61 -0.93 -8.26
CA VAL A 30 2.79 -0.57 -7.09
C VAL A 30 2.11 -1.80 -6.47
N LYS A 31 1.65 -2.75 -7.30
CA LYS A 31 1.08 -4.02 -6.83
C LYS A 31 2.06 -4.80 -5.98
N ASP A 32 3.28 -4.99 -6.46
CA ASP A 32 4.32 -5.74 -5.76
C ASP A 32 4.63 -5.09 -4.40
N LYS A 33 4.73 -3.76 -4.35
CA LYS A 33 4.95 -3.02 -3.11
C LYS A 33 3.79 -3.14 -2.12
N CYS A 34 2.54 -3.12 -2.60
CA CYS A 34 1.38 -3.35 -1.76
C CYS A 34 1.37 -4.76 -1.15
N LEU A 35 1.73 -5.77 -1.94
CA LEU A 35 1.83 -7.16 -1.47
C LEU A 35 2.96 -7.32 -0.45
N GLU A 36 4.13 -6.73 -0.72
CA GLU A 36 5.26 -6.72 0.21
C GLU A 36 4.90 -6.03 1.53
N ALA A 37 4.24 -4.87 1.47
CA ALA A 37 3.76 -4.17 2.65
C ALA A 37 2.80 -5.03 3.49
N LEU A 38 1.87 -5.74 2.86
CA LEU A 38 0.95 -6.65 3.56
C LEU A 38 1.69 -7.80 4.27
N VAL A 39 2.75 -8.35 3.66
CA VAL A 39 3.60 -9.37 4.29
C VAL A 39 4.31 -8.79 5.51
N LEU A 40 4.94 -7.63 5.37
CA LEU A 40 5.63 -6.93 6.46
C LEU A 40 4.68 -6.58 7.61
N ILE A 41 3.47 -6.10 7.31
CA ILE A 41 2.46 -5.78 8.34
C ILE A 41 2.06 -7.03 9.12
N LYS A 42 1.89 -8.18 8.46
CA LYS A 42 1.56 -9.45 9.15
C LYS A 42 2.68 -9.95 10.07
N GLN A 43 3.92 -9.54 9.82
CA GLN A 43 5.07 -9.88 10.64
C GLN A 43 5.25 -8.95 11.85
N LEU A 44 4.53 -7.82 11.90
CA LEU A 44 4.56 -6.92 13.05
C LEU A 44 3.98 -7.62 14.27
N SER A 45 4.76 -7.67 15.35
CA SER A 45 4.33 -8.21 16.63
C SER A 45 4.28 -7.10 17.66
N PHE A 46 3.09 -6.78 18.14
CA PHE A 46 2.90 -5.78 19.18
C PHE A 46 2.68 -6.48 20.53
N ASN A 47 3.65 -6.37 21.44
CA ASN A 47 3.61 -7.02 22.76
C ASN A 47 2.35 -6.69 23.57
N ASP A 48 1.84 -5.47 23.45
CA ASP A 48 0.54 -5.04 23.97
C ASP A 48 -0.26 -4.41 22.83
N SER A 49 -1.07 -5.23 22.16
CA SER A 49 -1.89 -4.79 21.03
C SER A 49 -3.08 -3.97 21.51
N SER A 50 -2.86 -2.70 21.85
CA SER A 50 -3.94 -1.79 22.24
C SER A 50 -5.04 -1.73 21.16
N PRO A 51 -6.29 -1.39 21.52
CA PRO A 51 -7.37 -1.25 20.53
C PRO A 51 -7.01 -0.29 19.38
N HIS A 52 -6.22 0.75 19.68
CA HIS A 52 -5.69 1.68 18.68
C HIS A 52 -4.74 0.99 17.69
N VAL A 53 -3.78 0.20 18.17
CA VAL A 53 -2.84 -0.55 17.33
C VAL A 53 -3.58 -1.54 16.42
N GLN A 54 -4.57 -2.25 16.96
CA GLN A 54 -5.38 -3.19 16.18
C GLN A 54 -6.20 -2.47 15.10
N LEU A 55 -6.83 -1.35 15.45
CA LEU A 55 -7.65 -0.55 14.53
C LEU A 55 -6.79 0.04 13.40
N ALA A 56 -5.66 0.64 13.72
CA ALA A 56 -4.73 1.21 12.75
C ALA A 56 -4.17 0.14 11.82
N THR A 57 -3.77 -1.02 12.35
CA THR A 57 -3.31 -2.16 11.53
C THR A 57 -4.40 -2.62 10.57
N ARG A 58 -5.65 -2.75 11.05
CA ARG A 58 -6.79 -3.12 10.20
C ARG A 58 -7.05 -2.08 9.10
N HIS A 59 -7.04 -0.79 9.44
CA HIS A 59 -7.24 0.29 8.46
C HIS A 59 -6.11 0.29 7.42
N SER A 60 -4.86 0.14 7.84
CA SER A 60 -3.71 0.02 6.92
C SER A 60 -3.92 -1.09 5.90
N ILE A 61 -4.28 -2.29 6.37
CA ILE A 61 -4.56 -3.45 5.52
C ILE A 61 -5.73 -3.18 4.56
N GLN A 62 -6.82 -2.54 5.04
CA GLN A 62 -7.96 -2.19 4.20
C GLN A 62 -7.59 -1.23 3.07
N TYR A 63 -6.78 -0.21 3.36
CA TYR A 63 -6.31 0.73 2.34
C TYR A 63 -5.38 0.05 1.32
N LEU A 64 -4.48 -0.84 1.75
CA LEU A 64 -3.65 -1.61 0.82
C LEU A 64 -4.49 -2.56 -0.07
N HIS A 65 -5.52 -3.21 0.48
CA HIS A 65 -6.45 -4.01 -0.33
C HIS A 65 -7.29 -3.17 -1.28
N LYS A 66 -7.66 -1.95 -0.89
CA LYS A 66 -8.33 -1.01 -1.80
C LYS A 66 -7.42 -0.69 -2.98
N ALA A 67 -6.14 -0.38 -2.75
CA ALA A 67 -5.18 -0.15 -3.84
C ALA A 67 -5.08 -1.35 -4.79
N LEU A 68 -5.03 -2.58 -4.26
CA LEU A 68 -5.02 -3.81 -5.06
C LEU A 68 -6.31 -3.98 -5.89
N THR A 69 -7.46 -3.60 -5.33
CA THR A 69 -8.74 -3.63 -6.07
C THR A 69 -8.74 -2.65 -7.23
N GLU A 70 -8.22 -1.44 -7.03
CA GLU A 70 -8.10 -0.42 -8.08
C GLU A 70 -7.11 -0.85 -9.17
N ILE A 71 -6.06 -1.62 -8.81
CA ILE A 71 -5.15 -2.25 -9.77
C ILE A 71 -5.90 -3.25 -10.67
N ASP A 72 -6.75 -4.10 -10.09
CA ASP A 72 -7.55 -5.06 -10.88
C ASP A 72 -8.52 -4.34 -11.83
N ILE A 73 -9.15 -3.25 -11.36
CA ILE A 73 -10.01 -2.38 -12.18
C ILE A 73 -9.22 -1.73 -13.32
N PHE A 74 -7.99 -1.27 -13.06
CA PHE A 74 -7.10 -0.72 -14.07
C PHE A 74 -6.83 -1.74 -15.18
N TYR A 75 -6.38 -2.95 -14.84
CA TYR A 75 -6.09 -3.98 -15.85
C TYR A 75 -7.35 -4.38 -16.65
N ALA A 76 -8.49 -4.51 -15.99
CA ALA A 76 -9.76 -4.79 -16.66
C ALA A 76 -10.18 -3.67 -17.64
N SER A 77 -9.84 -2.42 -17.34
CA SER A 77 -10.16 -1.25 -18.19
C SER A 77 -9.14 -1.05 -19.31
N TYR A 78 -7.86 -1.29 -19.03
CA TYR A 78 -6.76 -1.25 -19.99
C TYR A 78 -6.98 -2.25 -21.12
N ASN A 79 -7.35 -3.49 -20.78
CA ASN A 79 -7.66 -4.54 -21.76
C ASN A 79 -8.88 -4.21 -22.65
N LYS A 80 -9.72 -3.25 -22.24
CA LYS A 80 -10.89 -2.77 -23.01
C LYS A 80 -10.62 -1.49 -23.79
N ALA A 81 -9.36 -1.05 -23.89
CA ALA A 81 -8.93 0.19 -24.54
C ALA A 81 -9.68 1.46 -24.06
N ARG A 82 -10.22 1.44 -22.83
CA ARG A 82 -10.85 2.62 -22.22
C ARG A 82 -9.77 3.51 -21.63
N LYS A 83 -9.82 4.81 -21.94
CA LYS A 83 -8.87 5.82 -21.43
C LYS A 83 -9.03 5.96 -19.90
N THR A 84 -8.09 5.41 -19.15
CA THR A 84 -8.04 5.44 -17.68
C THR A 84 -7.41 6.75 -17.18
N ARG A 85 -8.02 7.90 -17.49
CA ARG A 85 -7.63 9.15 -16.80
C ARG A 85 -7.93 8.98 -15.31
N ASN A 86 -6.91 9.18 -14.46
CA ASN A 86 -6.92 9.13 -12.99
C ASN A 86 -6.68 7.78 -12.30
N ALA A 87 -6.56 6.66 -13.03
CA ALA A 87 -6.48 5.35 -12.39
C ALA A 87 -5.23 5.16 -11.51
N LEU A 88 -4.10 5.76 -11.86
CA LEU A 88 -2.89 5.64 -11.04
C LEU A 88 -3.05 6.36 -9.68
N LYS A 89 -3.72 7.51 -9.66
CA LYS A 89 -4.04 8.24 -8.42
C LYS A 89 -4.99 7.44 -7.54
N ASP A 90 -5.98 6.79 -8.13
CA ASP A 90 -6.95 5.96 -7.42
C ASP A 90 -6.30 4.70 -6.82
N ILE A 91 -5.20 4.21 -7.39
CA ILE A 91 -4.35 3.14 -6.82
C ILE A 91 -3.41 3.69 -5.74
N CYS A 92 -2.71 4.77 -6.03
CA CYS A 92 -1.63 5.30 -5.20
C CYS A 92 -2.12 5.96 -3.91
N ALA A 93 -3.22 6.70 -3.97
CA ALA A 93 -3.77 7.37 -2.79
C ALA A 93 -4.08 6.38 -1.65
N PRO A 94 -4.82 5.26 -1.88
CA PRO A 94 -5.01 4.27 -0.84
C PRO A 94 -3.72 3.53 -0.46
N ALA A 95 -2.79 3.25 -1.38
CA ALA A 95 -1.52 2.63 -1.04
C ALA A 95 -0.68 3.48 -0.07
N HIS A 96 -0.55 4.78 -0.34
CA HIS A 96 0.12 5.73 0.56
C HIS A 96 -0.59 5.83 1.91
N ALA A 97 -1.91 5.98 1.92
CA ALA A 97 -2.67 6.05 3.17
C ALA A 97 -2.46 4.80 4.04
N GLY A 98 -2.46 3.61 3.43
CA GLY A 98 -2.20 2.36 4.13
C GLY A 98 -0.83 2.33 4.79
N LEU A 99 0.22 2.72 4.07
CA LEU A 99 1.58 2.78 4.58
C LEU A 99 1.76 3.85 5.66
N GLU A 100 1.13 5.01 5.51
CA GLU A 100 1.20 6.07 6.53
C GLU A 100 0.56 5.67 7.85
N ILE A 101 -0.61 5.04 7.81
CA ILE A 101 -1.31 4.59 9.01
C ILE A 101 -0.45 3.62 9.81
N ILE A 102 0.18 2.63 9.16
CA ILE A 102 1.00 1.65 9.88
C ILE A 102 2.31 2.27 10.35
N LEU A 103 2.96 3.14 9.56
CA LEU A 103 4.20 3.81 9.96
C LEU A 103 4.00 4.72 11.18
N ASN A 104 2.79 5.26 11.37
CA ASN A 104 2.43 6.03 12.56
C ASN A 104 2.33 5.19 13.84
N LEU A 105 2.33 3.86 13.75
CA LEU A 105 2.42 2.97 14.92
C LEU A 105 3.85 2.78 15.42
N ASN A 106 4.85 3.28 14.71
CA ASN A 106 6.23 3.32 15.17
C ASN A 106 6.43 4.50 16.15
N TYR A 107 5.74 4.44 17.29
CA TYR A 107 5.97 5.37 18.41
C TYR A 107 7.37 5.07 18.99
N GLN A 108 8.30 6.01 18.80
CA GLN A 108 9.56 6.04 19.54
C GLN A 108 9.33 6.56 20.95
#